data_AF-A0A2G2GKC7-F1
#
_entry.id   AF-A0A2G2GKC7-F1
#
_cell.length_a   1.000
_cell.length_b   1.000
_cell.length_c   1.000
_cell.angle_alpha   90.00
_cell.angle_beta   90.00
_cell.angle_gamma   90.00
#
_symmetry.space_group_name_H-M   'P 1'
#
loop_
_entity.id
_entity.type
_entity.pdbx_description
1 polymer ?
#
loop_
_entity_poly.entity_id
_entity_poly.type
_entity_poly.pdbx_seq_one_letter_code
_entity_poly.pdbx_strand_id
1 'polypeptide(L)'
;MDDEGQRLVPHHANKKGQDYHYYVSQKLKSGDRDTGWRIPAKIIEDIVHGILVQTLESDISAIQLLNIQGAPAHQISAFINKGKTLSVRIGKCGQSKLKALYSNLLQSITLSEGQIYIRFKERAIQKTFRFKPGSDITYEFTHPVSIKRRGQEMKMVIGGKTPSSSAIDPALIKLVAKAHASKTGLENGIVTSIKKFALLHNMDHGDAKNLMPLVYLAPSIVTDIRNGHQPVDLTAMRLKRSANLPILWEDQRKYLGFE
;
A
#
# COMPACT_ATOMS: atom_id res chain seq x y z
N MET A 1 1.95 11.83 -9.89
CA MET A 1 2.69 12.94 -9.26
C MET A 1 2.62 12.72 -7.76
N ASP A 2 3.58 13.24 -7.01
CA ASP A 2 3.42 13.39 -5.56
C ASP A 2 2.57 14.64 -5.24
N ASP A 3 2.40 14.91 -3.95
CA ASP A 3 1.58 15.98 -3.39
C ASP A 3 2.14 17.38 -3.64
N GLU A 4 3.45 17.48 -3.90
CA GLU A 4 4.11 18.70 -4.36
C GLU A 4 3.99 18.89 -5.89
N GLY A 5 3.26 18.02 -6.59
CA GLY A 5 3.08 18.09 -8.04
C GLY A 5 4.28 17.60 -8.85
N GLN A 6 5.30 17.00 -8.23
CA GLN A 6 6.46 16.47 -8.92
C GLN A 6 6.12 15.15 -9.59
N ARG A 7 6.73 14.93 -10.77
CA ARG A 7 6.48 13.72 -11.55
C ARG A 7 7.21 12.53 -10.92
N LEU A 8 6.44 11.48 -10.61
CA LEU A 8 7.00 10.17 -10.33
C LEU A 8 7.36 9.48 -11.65
N VAL A 9 8.58 8.95 -11.75
CA VAL A 9 9.10 8.33 -12.97
C VAL A 9 9.27 6.83 -12.79
N PRO A 10 8.99 6.02 -13.83
CA PRO A 10 9.26 4.59 -13.79
C PRO A 10 10.75 4.33 -13.53
N HIS A 11 11.02 3.37 -12.66
CA HIS A 11 12.34 2.88 -12.31
C HIS A 11 12.25 1.37 -12.14
N HIS A 12 13.32 0.65 -12.45
CA HIS A 12 13.40 -0.79 -12.21
C HIS A 12 14.70 -1.14 -11.50
N ALA A 13 14.68 -2.23 -10.75
CA ALA A 13 15.86 -2.80 -10.11
C ALA A 13 15.80 -4.32 -10.22
N ASN A 14 16.93 -4.94 -10.55
CA ASN A 14 17.06 -6.39 -10.50
C ASN A 14 17.77 -6.78 -9.21
N LYS A 15 17.22 -7.75 -8.47
CA LYS A 15 17.86 -8.31 -7.28
C LYS A 15 17.66 -9.82 -7.24
N LYS A 16 18.77 -10.57 -7.25
CA LYS A 16 18.76 -12.05 -7.24
C LYS A 16 17.91 -12.66 -8.35
N GLY A 17 17.93 -12.07 -9.55
CA GLY A 17 17.16 -12.56 -10.71
C GLY A 17 15.69 -12.16 -10.71
N GLN A 18 15.21 -11.44 -9.69
CA GLN A 18 13.86 -10.90 -9.65
C GLN A 18 13.88 -9.41 -10.06
N ASP A 19 13.03 -9.06 -11.03
CA ASP A 19 12.79 -7.67 -11.43
C ASP A 19 11.74 -7.01 -10.54
N TYR A 20 12.04 -5.81 -10.09
CA TYR A 20 11.17 -4.95 -9.30
C TYR A 20 10.96 -3.64 -10.04
N HIS A 21 9.69 -3.25 -10.19
CA HIS A 21 9.31 -2.00 -10.86
C HIS A 21 8.73 -1.02 -9.84
N TYR A 22 9.11 0.25 -10.00
CA TYR A 22 8.76 1.33 -9.09
C TYR A 22 8.40 2.61 -9.83
N TYR A 23 7.61 3.46 -9.19
CA TYR A 23 7.52 4.88 -9.49
C TYR A 23 8.31 5.64 -8.42
N VAL A 24 9.30 6.43 -8.84
CA VAL A 24 10.17 7.18 -7.93
C VAL A 24 10.07 8.68 -8.16
N SER A 25 10.08 9.47 -7.08
CA SER A 25 10.16 10.93 -7.16
C SER A 25 11.54 11.39 -7.67
N GLN A 26 11.58 12.60 -8.21
CA GLN A 26 12.82 13.20 -8.67
C GLN A 26 13.78 13.51 -7.51
N LYS A 27 13.25 13.87 -6.33
CA LYS A 27 14.02 14.09 -5.08
C LYS A 27 14.80 12.83 -4.65
N LEU A 28 14.21 11.65 -4.82
CA LEU A 28 14.90 10.39 -4.53
C LEU A 28 16.10 10.16 -5.46
N LYS A 29 16.01 10.62 -6.71
CA LYS A 29 17.12 10.53 -7.67
C LYS A 29 18.25 11.52 -7.35
N SER A 30 17.94 12.67 -6.75
CA SER A 30 18.95 13.64 -6.27
C SER A 30 19.57 13.27 -4.92
N GLY A 31 19.19 12.12 -4.34
CA GLY A 31 19.81 11.58 -3.12
C GLY A 31 19.05 11.88 -1.83
N ASP A 32 17.93 12.61 -1.89
CA ASP A 32 17.07 12.83 -0.73
C ASP A 32 16.22 11.58 -0.46
N ARG A 33 16.68 10.78 0.50
CA ARG A 33 16.05 9.51 0.90
C ARG A 33 14.94 9.69 1.92
N ASP A 34 14.86 10.84 2.56
CA ASP A 34 13.93 11.10 3.66
C ASP A 34 12.63 11.72 3.14
N THR A 35 12.64 12.48 2.05
CA THR A 35 11.41 13.01 1.43
C THR A 35 11.04 12.33 0.11
N GLY A 36 11.98 11.61 -0.51
CA GLY A 36 11.77 10.98 -1.81
C GLY A 36 10.81 9.79 -1.79
N TRP A 37 9.78 9.81 -2.63
CA TRP A 37 8.84 8.70 -2.81
C TRP A 37 9.44 7.57 -3.64
N ARG A 38 9.29 6.32 -3.19
CA ARG A 38 9.48 5.07 -3.97
C ARG A 38 8.27 4.17 -3.79
N ILE A 39 7.50 3.97 -4.84
CA ILE A 39 6.24 3.24 -4.80
C ILE A 39 6.33 2.00 -5.70
N PRO A 40 6.02 0.79 -5.21
CA PRO A 40 5.95 -0.39 -6.06
C PRO A 40 4.90 -0.22 -7.15
N ALA A 41 5.30 -0.38 -8.42
CA ALA A 41 4.46 -0.06 -9.58
C ALA A 41 3.17 -0.88 -9.60
N LYS A 42 3.29 -2.20 -9.39
CA LYS A 42 2.14 -3.11 -9.37
C LYS A 42 1.10 -2.70 -8.31
N ILE A 43 1.55 -2.29 -7.12
CA ILE A 43 0.64 -1.91 -6.02
C ILE A 43 -0.19 -0.69 -6.42
N ILE A 44 0.45 0.39 -6.87
CA ILE A 44 -0.30 1.60 -7.26
C ILE A 44 -1.17 1.35 -8.49
N GLU A 45 -0.71 0.55 -9.44
CA GLU A 45 -1.48 0.19 -10.64
C GLU A 45 -2.75 -0.60 -10.28
N ASP A 46 -2.63 -1.60 -9.40
CA ASP A 46 -3.77 -2.38 -8.90
C ASP A 46 -4.75 -1.49 -8.12
N ILE A 47 -4.23 -0.57 -7.29
CA ILE A 47 -5.05 0.40 -6.54
C ILE A 47 -5.85 1.30 -7.47
N VAL A 48 -5.17 1.94 -8.43
CA VAL A 48 -5.79 2.84 -9.40
C VAL A 48 -6.80 2.09 -10.26
N HIS A 49 -6.46 0.87 -10.68
CA HIS A 49 -7.38 0.02 -11.43
C HIS A 49 -8.66 -0.28 -10.64
N GLY A 50 -8.52 -0.71 -9.38
CA GLY A 50 -9.66 -1.00 -8.51
C GLY A 50 -10.55 0.22 -8.28
N ILE A 51 -9.95 1.37 -7.97
CA ILE A 51 -10.68 2.64 -7.81
C ILE A 51 -11.45 2.96 -9.09
N LEU A 52 -10.80 2.91 -10.26
CA LEU A 52 -11.45 3.23 -11.54
C LEU A 52 -12.65 2.31 -11.82
N VAL A 53 -12.49 0.99 -11.63
CA VAL A 53 -13.57 0.03 -11.86
C VAL A 53 -14.74 0.30 -10.90
N GLN A 54 -14.47 0.37 -9.60
CA GLN A 54 -15.49 0.60 -8.57
C GLN A 54 -16.24 1.91 -8.81
N THR A 55 -15.52 2.97 -9.17
CA THR A 55 -16.12 4.29 -9.32
C THR A 55 -16.96 4.40 -10.58
N LEU A 56 -16.56 3.73 -11.67
CA LEU A 56 -17.33 3.68 -12.91
C LEU A 56 -18.54 2.75 -12.83
N GLU A 57 -18.55 1.78 -11.92
CA GLU A 57 -19.69 0.91 -11.64
C GLU A 57 -20.75 1.56 -10.74
N SER A 58 -20.31 2.47 -9.87
CA SER A 58 -21.17 3.18 -8.90
C SER A 58 -21.94 4.32 -9.56
N ASP A 59 -23.28 4.22 -9.53
CA ASP A 59 -24.18 5.28 -10.02
C ASP A 59 -23.93 6.61 -9.31
N ILE A 60 -23.75 6.57 -7.99
CA ILE A 60 -23.52 7.74 -7.14
C ILE A 60 -22.20 8.41 -7.51
N SER A 61 -21.12 7.63 -7.62
CA SER A 61 -19.80 8.17 -7.90
C SER A 61 -19.70 8.68 -9.33
N ALA A 62 -20.36 8.02 -10.29
CA ALA A 62 -20.49 8.50 -11.65
C ALA A 62 -21.21 9.87 -11.73
N ILE A 63 -22.26 10.08 -10.92
CA ILE A 63 -22.94 11.37 -10.80
C ILE A 63 -22.03 12.44 -10.18
N GLN A 64 -21.29 12.09 -9.12
CA GLN A 64 -20.34 12.99 -8.46
C GLN A 64 -19.23 13.45 -9.41
N LEU A 65 -18.69 12.55 -10.25
CA LEU A 65 -17.64 12.88 -11.24
C LEU A 65 -18.06 14.00 -12.17
N LEU A 66 -19.32 13.94 -12.59
CA LEU A 66 -19.86 14.87 -13.56
C LEU A 66 -20.14 16.24 -12.97
N ASN A 67 -20.04 16.39 -11.63
CA ASN A 67 -20.37 17.60 -10.88
C ASN A 67 -21.61 18.30 -11.46
N ILE A 68 -22.68 17.52 -11.67
CA ILE A 68 -23.83 17.99 -12.43
C ILE A 68 -24.62 18.97 -11.59
N GLN A 69 -24.41 20.25 -11.83
CA GLN A 69 -25.45 21.24 -11.62
C GLN A 69 -26.26 21.38 -12.92
N GLY A 70 -27.45 20.77 -12.95
CA GLY A 70 -28.47 21.05 -13.97
C GLY A 70 -28.46 20.21 -15.28
N ALA A 71 -27.80 19.05 -15.35
CA ALA A 71 -27.90 18.20 -16.54
C ALA A 71 -29.23 17.42 -16.57
N PRO A 72 -29.83 17.21 -17.76
CA PRO A 72 -31.06 16.42 -17.90
C PRO A 72 -30.89 14.96 -17.45
N ALA A 73 -31.95 14.39 -16.87
CA ALA A 73 -31.95 13.01 -16.36
C ALA A 73 -31.50 11.95 -17.40
N HIS A 74 -31.85 12.12 -18.68
CA HIS A 74 -31.44 11.19 -19.75
C HIS A 74 -29.91 11.19 -19.99
N GLN A 75 -29.23 12.30 -19.74
CA GLN A 75 -27.77 12.39 -19.86
C GLN A 75 -27.07 11.70 -18.70
N ILE A 76 -27.67 11.75 -17.50
CA ILE A 76 -27.18 11.06 -16.30
C ILE A 76 -27.23 9.55 -16.53
N SER A 77 -28.38 9.01 -16.94
CA SER A 77 -28.52 7.57 -17.20
C SER A 77 -27.59 7.08 -18.31
N ALA A 78 -27.42 7.87 -19.38
CA ALA A 78 -26.49 7.56 -20.46
C ALA A 78 -25.04 7.54 -19.96
N PHE A 79 -24.66 8.45 -19.08
CA PHE A 79 -23.33 8.48 -18.49
C PHE A 79 -23.07 7.24 -17.63
N ILE A 80 -23.99 6.93 -16.70
CA ILE A 80 -23.90 5.77 -15.82
C ILE A 80 -23.72 4.47 -16.62
N ASN A 81 -24.57 4.24 -17.63
CA ASN A 81 -24.51 3.03 -18.45
C ASN A 81 -23.19 2.91 -19.22
N LYS A 82 -22.66 4.04 -19.70
CA LYS A 82 -21.34 4.06 -20.36
C LYS A 82 -20.20 3.87 -19.36
N GLY A 83 -20.33 4.36 -18.13
CA GLY A 83 -19.41 4.11 -17.03
C GLY A 83 -19.29 2.62 -16.76
N LYS A 84 -20.42 1.94 -16.54
CA LYS A 84 -20.50 0.48 -16.38
C LYS A 84 -19.93 -0.29 -17.58
N THR A 85 -20.20 0.18 -18.80
CA THR A 85 -19.61 -0.44 -20.00
C THR A 85 -18.07 -0.29 -20.02
N LEU A 86 -17.57 0.88 -19.61
CA LEU A 86 -16.15 1.15 -19.53
C LEU A 86 -15.46 0.35 -18.41
N SER A 87 -16.11 0.15 -17.25
CA SER A 87 -15.58 -0.65 -16.15
C SER A 87 -15.37 -2.10 -16.59
N VAL A 88 -16.36 -2.69 -17.26
CA VAL A 88 -16.27 -4.05 -17.83
C VAL A 88 -15.13 -4.15 -18.85
N ARG A 89 -14.95 -3.11 -19.69
CA ARG A 89 -13.85 -3.08 -20.66
C ARG A 89 -12.49 -3.02 -19.98
N ILE A 90 -12.36 -2.20 -18.93
CA ILE A 90 -11.13 -2.08 -18.12
C ILE A 90 -10.78 -3.43 -17.50
N GLY A 91 -11.75 -4.13 -16.87
CA GLY A 91 -11.52 -5.41 -16.22
C GLY A 91 -11.17 -6.58 -17.18
N LYS A 92 -11.60 -6.52 -18.45
CA LYS A 92 -11.38 -7.61 -19.43
C LYS A 92 -10.20 -7.38 -20.38
N CYS A 93 -9.65 -6.18 -20.47
CA CYS A 93 -8.63 -5.88 -21.48
C CYS A 93 -7.22 -6.24 -21.01
N GLY A 94 -6.42 -6.86 -21.89
CA GLY A 94 -5.01 -7.16 -21.60
C GLY A 94 -4.14 -5.91 -21.44
N GLN A 95 -2.96 -6.07 -20.84
CA GLN A 95 -2.10 -4.98 -20.35
C GLN A 95 -1.79 -3.89 -21.39
N SER A 96 -1.50 -4.26 -22.64
CA SER A 96 -1.21 -3.30 -23.72
C SER A 96 -2.43 -2.42 -24.07
N LYS A 97 -3.62 -3.03 -24.17
CA LYS A 97 -4.88 -2.30 -24.42
C LYS A 97 -5.25 -1.43 -23.22
N LEU A 98 -5.02 -1.93 -22.01
CA LEU A 98 -5.27 -1.19 -20.78
C LEU A 98 -4.40 0.07 -20.69
N LYS A 99 -3.11 -0.05 -21.01
CA LYS A 99 -2.18 1.09 -21.06
C LYS A 99 -2.65 2.16 -22.06
N ALA A 100 -3.05 1.76 -23.27
CA ALA A 100 -3.58 2.69 -24.27
C ALA A 100 -4.90 3.34 -23.80
N LEU A 101 -5.77 2.57 -23.15
CA LEU A 101 -7.02 3.07 -22.56
C LEU A 101 -6.74 4.14 -21.51
N TYR A 102 -5.90 3.86 -20.52
CA TYR A 102 -5.54 4.82 -19.46
C TYR A 102 -4.86 6.05 -20.01
N SER A 103 -3.94 5.90 -20.97
CA SER A 103 -3.32 7.03 -21.67
C SER A 103 -4.34 7.94 -22.33
N ASN A 104 -5.43 7.40 -22.86
CA ASN A 104 -6.48 8.19 -23.50
C ASN A 104 -7.50 8.77 -22.52
N LEU A 105 -7.71 8.10 -21.38
CA LEU A 105 -8.74 8.44 -20.40
C LEU A 105 -8.25 9.43 -19.34
N LEU A 106 -7.07 9.19 -18.79
CA LEU A 106 -6.56 9.87 -17.60
C LEU A 106 -5.65 11.03 -17.99
N GLN A 107 -5.83 12.16 -17.32
CA GLN A 107 -4.95 13.31 -17.41
C GLN A 107 -3.79 13.17 -16.43
N SER A 108 -4.09 12.82 -15.18
CA SER A 108 -3.09 12.68 -14.12
C SER A 108 -3.59 11.82 -12.97
N ILE A 109 -2.64 11.21 -12.27
CA ILE A 109 -2.85 10.58 -10.96
C ILE A 109 -1.91 11.29 -9.98
N THR A 110 -2.45 11.88 -8.93
CA THR A 110 -1.71 12.59 -7.89
C THR A 110 -1.87 11.87 -6.57
N LEU A 111 -0.76 11.66 -5.86
CA LEU A 111 -0.71 10.93 -4.61
C LEU A 111 -0.36 11.89 -3.48
N SER A 112 -1.07 11.76 -2.37
CA SER A 112 -0.75 12.39 -1.09
C SER A 112 -0.78 11.33 0.00
N GLU A 113 -0.29 11.63 1.20
CA GLU A 113 -0.21 10.64 2.29
C GLU A 113 -1.58 10.03 2.66
N GLY A 114 -2.67 10.78 2.46
CA GLY A 114 -4.04 10.40 2.81
C GLY A 114 -5.03 10.22 1.65
N GLN A 115 -4.68 10.65 0.43
CA GLN A 115 -5.62 10.72 -0.69
C GLN A 115 -4.94 10.42 -2.03
N ILE A 116 -5.67 9.78 -2.92
CA ILE A 116 -5.34 9.67 -4.34
C ILE A 116 -6.35 10.47 -5.15
N TYR A 117 -5.83 11.29 -6.06
CA TYR A 117 -6.61 12.10 -6.98
C TYR A 117 -6.42 11.56 -8.40
N ILE A 118 -7.51 11.16 -9.05
CA ILE A 118 -7.51 10.64 -10.41
C ILE A 118 -8.28 11.61 -11.30
N ARG A 119 -7.55 12.33 -12.16
CA ARG A 119 -8.11 13.33 -13.06
C ARG A 119 -8.28 12.76 -14.46
N PHE A 120 -9.44 13.01 -15.08
CA PHE A 120 -9.78 12.56 -16.42
C PHE A 120 -9.51 13.66 -17.43
N LYS A 121 -9.11 13.26 -18.65
CA LYS A 121 -9.03 14.18 -19.77
C LYS A 121 -10.44 14.61 -20.15
N GLU A 122 -10.68 15.91 -20.22
CA GLU A 122 -11.95 16.48 -20.67
C GLU A 122 -12.40 15.90 -22.02
N ARG A 123 -11.48 15.82 -22.99
CA ARG A 123 -11.74 15.21 -24.31
C ARG A 123 -12.18 13.75 -24.22
N ALA A 124 -11.69 13.00 -23.23
CA ALA A 124 -12.10 11.62 -23.01
C ALA A 124 -13.52 11.56 -22.45
N ILE A 125 -13.87 12.48 -21.55
CA ILE A 125 -15.24 12.59 -21.04
C ILE A 125 -16.21 12.91 -22.19
N GLN A 126 -15.86 13.91 -23.01
CA GLN A 126 -16.64 14.28 -24.19
C GLN A 126 -16.86 13.12 -25.15
N LYS A 127 -15.79 12.42 -25.55
CA LYS A 127 -15.87 11.35 -26.56
C LYS A 127 -16.54 10.10 -26.02
N THR A 128 -16.14 9.63 -24.84
CA THR A 128 -16.68 8.39 -24.27
C THR A 128 -18.13 8.58 -23.89
N PHE A 129 -18.45 9.66 -23.18
CA PHE A 129 -19.78 9.85 -22.61
C PHE A 129 -20.73 10.63 -23.52
N ARG A 130 -20.24 11.23 -24.62
CA ARG A 130 -21.04 12.11 -25.50
C ARG A 130 -21.72 13.23 -24.70
N PHE A 131 -21.03 13.70 -23.67
CA PHE A 131 -21.44 14.75 -22.76
C PHE A 131 -20.66 16.01 -23.12
N LYS A 132 -21.30 17.19 -23.08
CA LYS A 132 -20.58 18.46 -23.19
C LYS A 132 -20.21 18.91 -21.78
N PRO A 133 -18.91 18.99 -21.44
CA PRO A 133 -18.45 19.56 -20.21
C PRO A 133 -18.99 20.97 -20.00
N GLY A 134 -19.32 21.29 -18.76
CA GLY A 134 -19.37 22.69 -18.35
C GLY A 134 -17.97 23.27 -18.50
N SER A 135 -17.88 24.51 -18.99
CA SER A 135 -16.63 25.27 -18.90
C SER A 135 -16.18 25.33 -17.44
N ASP A 136 -14.89 25.12 -17.20
CA ASP A 136 -14.25 25.21 -15.88
C ASP A 136 -14.50 24.05 -14.90
N ILE A 137 -15.03 22.92 -15.36
CA ILE A 137 -15.21 21.71 -14.53
C ILE A 137 -13.96 20.81 -14.58
N THR A 138 -13.40 20.50 -13.41
CA THR A 138 -12.38 19.46 -13.27
C THR A 138 -13.03 18.11 -13.02
N TYR A 139 -12.78 17.14 -13.91
CA TYR A 139 -13.25 15.76 -13.76
C TYR A 139 -12.25 14.96 -12.93
N GLU A 140 -12.49 14.87 -11.62
CA GLU A 140 -11.57 14.23 -10.69
C GLU A 140 -12.30 13.34 -9.68
N PHE A 141 -11.70 12.19 -9.38
CA PHE A 141 -12.06 11.39 -8.22
C PHE A 141 -11.02 11.51 -7.14
N THR A 142 -11.49 11.73 -5.92
CA THR A 142 -10.70 11.67 -4.71
C THR A 142 -11.05 10.40 -3.96
N HIS A 143 -10.06 9.59 -3.62
CA HIS A 143 -10.25 8.40 -2.80
C HIS A 143 -9.28 8.40 -1.61
N PRO A 144 -9.75 8.10 -0.39
CA PRO A 144 -8.87 7.98 0.76
C PRO A 144 -7.94 6.78 0.57
N VAL A 145 -6.65 7.00 0.80
CA VAL A 145 -5.61 5.96 0.82
C VAL A 145 -4.72 6.21 2.04
N SER A 146 -4.25 5.14 2.68
CA SER A 146 -3.19 5.25 3.68
C SER A 146 -1.88 4.85 3.01
N ILE A 147 -0.97 5.83 2.85
CA ILE A 147 0.37 5.56 2.36
C ILE A 147 1.31 5.57 3.56
N LYS A 148 1.78 4.39 3.99
CA LYS A 148 2.76 4.28 5.08
C LYS A 148 4.13 3.85 4.54
N ARG A 149 5.19 4.41 5.11
CA ARG A 149 6.57 4.04 4.78
C ARG A 149 6.95 2.71 5.45
N ARG A 150 7.58 1.83 4.68
CA ARG A 150 8.20 0.56 5.10
C ARG A 150 9.71 0.64 4.79
N GLY A 151 10.48 1.25 5.68
CA GLY A 151 11.90 1.53 5.42
C GLY A 151 12.08 2.58 4.32
N GLN A 152 12.82 2.26 3.25
CA GLN A 152 12.98 3.15 2.08
C GLN A 152 11.86 3.00 1.01
N GLU A 153 10.85 2.17 1.25
CA GLU A 153 9.76 1.91 0.30
C GLU A 153 8.41 2.38 0.86
N MET A 154 7.51 2.88 0.00
CA MET A 154 6.13 3.20 0.36
C MET A 154 5.24 1.95 0.21
N LYS A 155 4.42 1.66 1.22
CA LYS A 155 3.32 0.70 1.14
C LYS A 155 1.99 1.47 1.14
N MET A 156 1.19 1.23 0.11
CA MET A 156 -0.11 1.86 -0.04
C MET A 156 -1.24 0.91 0.35
N VAL A 157 -2.25 1.47 0.99
CA VAL A 157 -3.48 0.82 1.44
C VAL A 157 -4.65 1.68 0.98
N ILE A 158 -5.71 1.08 0.43
CA ILE A 158 -6.92 1.82 0.04
C ILE A 158 -7.89 1.92 1.22
N GLY A 159 -8.41 3.12 1.48
CA GLY A 159 -9.77 3.27 1.98
C GLY A 159 -9.98 3.49 3.47
N GLY A 160 -8.97 3.80 4.29
CA GLY A 160 -9.12 4.01 5.74
C GLY A 160 -9.59 2.77 6.53
N LYS A 161 -10.16 1.78 5.83
CA LYS A 161 -10.17 0.38 6.18
C LYS A 161 -8.85 -0.17 5.67
N THR A 162 -8.04 -0.73 6.56
CA THR A 162 -7.05 -1.72 6.18
C THR A 162 -7.65 -2.60 5.07
N PRO A 163 -7.00 -2.80 3.91
CA PRO A 163 -7.41 -3.90 3.06
C PRO A 163 -7.24 -5.10 4.00
N SER A 164 -8.31 -5.86 4.19
CA SER A 164 -8.37 -7.06 5.04
C SER A 164 -7.54 -8.19 4.43
N SER A 165 -6.33 -7.83 4.07
CA SER A 165 -5.28 -8.51 3.37
C SER A 165 -4.00 -7.77 3.80
N SER A 166 -3.74 -7.68 5.11
CA SER A 166 -2.34 -7.81 5.51
C SER A 166 -2.01 -9.25 5.16
N ALA A 167 -1.57 -9.44 3.91
CA ALA A 167 -1.07 -10.72 3.45
C ALA A 167 -0.10 -11.19 4.54
N ILE A 168 -0.48 -12.30 5.17
CA ILE A 168 0.30 -13.07 6.13
C ILE A 168 1.78 -12.91 5.77
N ASP A 169 2.55 -12.16 6.55
CA ASP A 169 3.95 -11.90 6.23
C ASP A 169 4.73 -13.13 6.73
N PRO A 170 5.18 -14.04 5.83
CA PRO A 170 5.76 -15.30 6.25
C PRO A 170 7.09 -15.10 6.99
N ALA A 171 7.78 -13.98 6.73
CA ALA A 171 9.00 -13.63 7.42
C ALA A 171 8.71 -13.16 8.85
N LEU A 172 7.64 -12.40 9.07
CA LEU A 172 7.20 -12.03 10.43
C LEU A 172 6.77 -13.26 11.23
N ILE A 173 5.96 -14.13 10.64
CA ILE A 173 5.53 -15.38 11.31
C ILE A 173 6.74 -16.24 11.65
N LYS A 174 7.67 -16.44 10.70
CA LYS A 174 8.89 -17.21 10.94
C LYS A 174 9.74 -16.62 12.06
N LEU A 175 9.84 -15.29 12.14
CA LEU A 175 10.58 -14.60 13.20
C LEU A 175 9.94 -14.82 14.57
N VAL A 176 8.63 -14.61 14.69
CA VAL A 176 7.87 -14.79 15.94
C VAL A 176 7.88 -16.25 16.38
N ALA A 177 7.66 -17.19 15.45
CA ALA A 177 7.75 -18.62 15.74
C ALA A 177 9.14 -19.02 16.24
N LYS A 178 10.21 -18.48 15.64
CA LYS A 178 11.59 -18.71 16.09
C LYS A 178 11.80 -18.18 17.50
N ALA A 179 11.33 -16.96 17.80
CA ALA A 179 11.42 -16.37 19.14
C ALA A 179 10.65 -17.19 20.19
N HIS A 180 9.45 -17.66 19.86
CA HIS A 180 8.65 -18.48 20.78
C HIS A 180 9.24 -19.87 21.01
N ALA A 181 9.73 -20.55 19.97
CA ALA A 181 10.41 -21.85 20.13
C ALA A 181 11.63 -21.75 21.05
N SER A 182 12.28 -20.59 21.05
CA SER A 182 13.40 -20.25 21.90
C SER A 182 13.04 -19.99 23.37
N LYS A 183 11.76 -19.69 23.67
CA LYS A 183 11.26 -19.44 25.04
C LYS A 183 11.46 -20.65 25.96
N THR A 184 11.09 -21.83 25.48
CA THR A 184 11.20 -23.08 26.24
C THR A 184 12.64 -23.40 26.65
N GLY A 185 13.62 -23.06 25.79
CA GLY A 185 15.04 -23.23 26.10
C GLY A 185 15.55 -22.27 27.18
N LEU A 186 14.98 -21.07 27.26
CA LEU A 186 15.25 -20.09 28.33
C LEU A 186 14.61 -20.52 29.65
N GLU A 187 13.33 -20.93 29.61
CA GLU A 187 12.56 -21.33 30.80
C GLU A 187 13.13 -22.60 31.45
N ASN A 188 13.63 -23.55 30.66
CA ASN A 188 14.23 -24.77 31.17
C ASN A 188 15.72 -24.62 31.54
N GLY A 189 16.27 -23.40 31.52
CA GLY A 189 17.68 -23.12 31.89
C GLY A 189 18.73 -23.65 30.92
N ILE A 190 18.33 -24.21 29.77
CA ILE A 190 19.24 -24.73 28.74
C ILE A 190 20.01 -23.55 28.11
N VAL A 191 19.34 -22.42 27.91
CA VAL A 191 19.91 -21.18 27.39
C VAL A 191 20.34 -20.28 28.56
N THR A 192 21.63 -20.32 28.90
CA THR A 192 22.21 -19.54 30.02
C THR A 192 22.83 -18.21 29.61
N SER A 193 22.96 -17.94 28.30
CA SER A 193 23.50 -16.68 27.78
C SER A 193 23.10 -16.46 26.32
N ILE A 194 23.18 -15.21 25.85
CA ILE A 194 22.98 -14.85 24.43
C ILE A 194 23.97 -15.60 23.53
N LYS A 195 25.20 -15.82 23.98
CA LYS A 195 26.20 -16.59 23.23
C LYS A 195 25.81 -18.06 23.08
N LYS A 196 25.34 -18.70 24.16
CA LYS A 196 24.85 -20.08 24.13
C LYS A 196 23.61 -20.21 23.26
N PHE A 197 22.72 -19.23 23.34
CA PHE A 197 21.55 -19.13 22.47
C PHE A 197 21.91 -19.06 20.98
N ALA A 198 22.88 -18.21 20.64
CA ALA A 198 23.37 -18.05 19.28
C ALA A 198 23.90 -19.37 18.71
N LEU A 199 24.69 -20.11 19.49
CA LEU A 199 25.25 -21.41 19.13
C LEU A 199 24.15 -22.47 18.92
N LEU A 200 23.21 -22.60 19.86
CA LEU A 200 22.12 -23.59 19.78
C LEU A 200 21.24 -23.43 18.54
N HIS A 201 21.09 -22.21 18.06
CA HIS A 201 20.23 -21.89 16.92
C HIS A 201 20.99 -21.47 15.66
N ASN A 202 22.31 -21.73 15.61
CA ASN A 202 23.21 -21.43 14.50
C ASN A 202 23.01 -20.01 13.92
N MET A 203 23.10 -19.00 14.78
CA MET A 203 22.96 -17.59 14.42
C MET A 203 24.11 -16.75 14.97
N ASP A 204 24.32 -15.56 14.42
CA ASP A 204 25.31 -14.63 14.97
C ASP A 204 24.83 -14.00 16.28
N HIS A 205 25.77 -13.43 17.04
CA HIS A 205 25.49 -12.85 18.35
C HIS A 205 24.54 -11.64 18.29
N GLY A 206 24.60 -10.84 17.21
CA GLY A 206 23.72 -9.69 17.02
C GLY A 206 22.28 -10.13 16.76
N ASP A 207 22.11 -11.14 15.91
CA ASP A 207 20.82 -11.78 15.64
C ASP A 207 20.21 -12.40 16.90
N ALA A 208 21.03 -13.09 17.70
CA ALA A 208 20.63 -13.64 19.00
C ALA A 208 20.18 -12.54 19.97
N LYS A 209 20.97 -11.46 20.11
CA LYS A 209 20.64 -10.31 20.97
C LYS A 209 19.31 -9.66 20.58
N ASN A 210 19.07 -9.52 19.29
CA ASN A 210 17.86 -8.92 18.74
C ASN A 210 16.62 -9.82 18.83
N LEU A 211 16.80 -11.14 18.85
CA LEU A 211 15.70 -12.10 18.98
C LEU A 211 15.22 -12.25 20.42
N MET A 212 16.10 -12.04 21.40
CA MET A 212 15.81 -12.22 22.84
C MET A 212 14.60 -11.43 23.35
N PRO A 213 14.47 -10.11 23.08
CA PRO A 213 13.28 -9.36 23.52
C PRO A 213 11.97 -9.90 22.92
N LEU A 214 12.02 -10.48 21.71
CA LEU A 214 10.85 -10.98 21.01
C LEU A 214 10.29 -12.27 21.61
N VAL A 215 11.04 -12.95 22.48
CA VAL A 215 10.59 -14.12 23.25
C VAL A 215 9.41 -13.76 24.17
N TYR A 216 9.37 -12.50 24.63
CA TYR A 216 8.37 -11.97 25.56
C TYR A 216 7.38 -11.01 24.89
N LEU A 217 7.18 -11.16 23.58
CA LEU A 217 6.19 -10.39 22.83
C LEU A 217 4.79 -10.62 23.41
N ALA A 218 3.98 -9.55 23.46
CA ALA A 218 2.60 -9.64 23.94
C ALA A 218 1.81 -10.71 23.16
N PRO A 219 1.06 -11.60 23.83
CA PRO A 219 0.28 -12.66 23.16
C PRO A 219 -0.72 -12.13 22.13
N SER A 220 -1.28 -10.94 22.35
CA SER A 220 -2.18 -10.27 21.39
C SER A 220 -1.45 -9.90 20.10
N ILE A 221 -0.22 -9.38 20.18
CA ILE A 221 0.62 -9.04 19.01
C ILE A 221 0.96 -10.30 18.20
N VAL A 222 1.27 -11.41 18.87
CA VAL A 222 1.53 -12.70 18.20
C VAL A 222 0.29 -13.17 17.43
N THR A 223 -0.89 -13.03 18.04
CA THR A 223 -2.17 -13.39 17.44
C THR A 223 -2.48 -12.51 16.24
N ASP A 224 -2.27 -11.21 16.35
CA ASP A 224 -2.47 -10.25 15.25
C ASP A 224 -1.52 -10.52 14.08
N ILE A 225 -0.24 -10.78 14.34
CA ILE A 225 0.73 -11.16 13.28
C ILE A 225 0.31 -12.46 12.58
N ARG A 226 -0.14 -13.46 13.34
CA ARG A 226 -0.60 -14.75 12.78
C ARG A 226 -1.84 -14.56 11.90
N ASN A 227 -2.76 -13.69 12.31
CA ASN A 227 -4.02 -13.45 11.63
C ASN A 227 -3.91 -12.45 10.47
N GLY A 228 -2.73 -11.85 10.24
CA GLY A 228 -2.61 -10.81 9.21
C GLY A 228 -3.21 -9.48 9.65
N HIS A 229 -3.17 -9.14 10.94
CA HIS A 229 -3.60 -7.86 11.50
C HIS A 229 -2.43 -7.01 12.00
N GLN A 230 -1.20 -7.36 11.62
CA GLN A 230 -0.04 -6.54 11.94
C GLN A 230 -0.09 -5.17 11.26
N PRO A 231 0.46 -4.11 11.89
CA PRO A 231 0.61 -2.80 11.28
C PRO A 231 1.37 -2.90 9.95
N VAL A 232 0.94 -2.11 8.97
CA VAL A 232 1.45 -2.19 7.59
C VAL A 232 2.94 -1.88 7.45
N ASP A 233 3.47 -1.11 8.39
CA ASP A 233 4.85 -0.67 8.57
C ASP A 233 5.65 -1.60 9.49
N LEU A 234 5.02 -2.61 10.11
CA LEU A 234 5.71 -3.65 10.86
C LEU A 234 6.25 -4.72 9.92
N THR A 235 7.55 -4.98 10.02
CA THR A 235 8.27 -5.93 9.17
C THR A 235 9.14 -6.81 10.04
N ALA A 236 9.52 -8.00 9.56
CA ALA A 236 10.44 -8.87 10.30
C ALA A 236 11.75 -8.13 10.65
N MET A 237 12.27 -7.31 9.74
CA MET A 237 13.47 -6.51 9.99
C MET A 237 13.24 -5.43 11.05
N ARG A 238 12.10 -4.73 11.02
CA ARG A 238 11.76 -3.70 12.01
C ARG A 238 11.55 -4.31 13.38
N LEU A 239 10.80 -5.41 13.46
CA LEU A 239 10.58 -6.14 14.70
C LEU A 239 11.90 -6.64 15.28
N LYS A 240 12.76 -7.25 14.45
CA LYS A 240 14.11 -7.68 14.86
C LYS A 240 15.00 -6.52 15.34
N ARG A 241 14.85 -5.32 14.79
CA ARG A 241 15.62 -4.13 15.22
C ARG A 241 15.04 -3.44 16.46
N SER A 242 13.94 -3.95 17.02
CA SER A 242 13.28 -3.37 18.20
C SER A 242 13.99 -3.79 19.49
N ALA A 243 15.28 -3.44 19.63
CA ALA A 243 16.11 -3.84 20.76
C ALA A 243 15.63 -3.24 22.11
N ASN A 244 14.91 -2.11 22.07
CA ASN A 244 14.33 -1.43 23.24
C ASN A 244 12.83 -1.69 23.38
N LEU A 245 12.38 -2.91 23.08
CA LEU A 245 10.97 -3.28 23.22
C LEU A 245 10.55 -3.11 24.69
N PRO A 246 9.48 -2.34 24.98
CA PRO A 246 9.01 -2.14 26.35
C PRO A 246 8.66 -3.47 27.04
N ILE A 247 8.84 -3.53 28.36
CA ILE A 247 8.52 -4.74 29.14
C ILE A 247 7.00 -4.91 29.27
N LEU A 248 6.25 -3.81 29.42
CA LEU A 248 4.81 -3.83 29.54
C LEU A 248 4.15 -4.10 28.18
N TRP A 249 3.25 -5.09 28.12
CA TRP A 249 2.61 -5.51 26.87
C TRP A 249 1.78 -4.42 26.19
N GLU A 250 1.10 -3.56 26.95
CA GLU A 250 0.37 -2.42 26.40
C GLU A 250 1.31 -1.42 25.71
N ASP A 251 2.48 -1.18 26.29
CA ASP A 251 3.48 -0.30 25.71
C ASP A 251 4.16 -0.95 24.49
N GLN A 252 4.28 -2.29 24.45
CA GLN A 252 4.72 -3.00 23.24
C GLN A 252 3.77 -2.78 22.07
N ARG A 253 2.45 -2.83 22.31
CA ARG A 253 1.45 -2.58 21.25
C ARG A 253 1.61 -1.19 20.67
N LYS A 254 1.63 -0.18 21.53
CA LYS A 254 1.84 1.23 21.14
C LYS A 254 3.16 1.43 20.41
N TYR A 255 4.26 0.88 20.95
CA TYR A 255 5.60 0.99 20.36
C TYR A 255 5.69 0.36 18.95
N LEU A 256 5.00 -0.75 18.75
CA LEU A 256 4.99 -1.45 17.46
C LEU A 256 3.88 -0.97 16.51
N GLY A 257 3.06 -0.01 16.94
CA GLY A 257 2.03 0.64 16.12
C GLY A 257 0.74 -0.17 15.98
N PHE A 258 0.46 -1.10 16.89
CA PHE A 258 -0.80 -1.81 16.96
C PHE A 258 -1.87 -0.91 17.58
N GLU A 259 -3.03 -0.83 16.93
CA GLU A 259 -4.26 -0.22 17.45
C GLU A 259 -5.02 -1.18 18.37
#